data_AF-A0A1H2DVA8-F1
#
_entry.id   AF-A0A1H2DVA8-F1
#
_cell.length_a   1.000
_cell.length_b   1.000
_cell.length_c   1.000
_cell.angle_alpha   90.00
_cell.angle_beta   90.00
_cell.angle_gamma   90.00
#
_symmetry.space_group_name_H-M   'P 1'
#
loop_
_entity.id
_entity.type
_entity.pdbx_description
1 polymer ?
#
loop_
_entity_poly.entity_id
_entity_poly.type
_entity_poly.pdbx_seq_one_letter_code
_entity_poly.pdbx_strand_id
1 'polypeptide(L)'
;MSGFLDNQAPSPEAEYVRFLEGDVFGKMLLKSYLLRVIGLSESDIHIPIGRWGDMNAEPHGAADALVLLNGRWLAVEVKLARLNIANKSIGQTKTNWAFNNILRTPSKAAKAYDILFAVGVNVLGFENPGYWEFFRSTILELSVADPSLSETVLPHEPAFLNLCGAFILPFDSIPNNHFRVTLSALSSSPFNQYFSWLNNTTRCKEIWSSALAVGISADQA
;
A
#
# COMPACT_ATOMS: atom_id res chain seq x y z
N MET A 1 -25.90 -5.54 -20.31
CA MET A 1 -24.53 -5.08 -20.61
C MET A 1 -23.54 -6.17 -20.19
N SER A 2 -23.38 -7.22 -20.99
CA SER A 2 -22.68 -8.46 -20.63
C SER A 2 -21.41 -8.71 -21.46
N GLY A 3 -20.68 -7.64 -21.81
CA GLY A 3 -19.59 -7.73 -22.80
C GLY A 3 -18.26 -7.06 -22.42
N PHE A 4 -18.16 -6.44 -21.25
CA PHE A 4 -16.91 -5.77 -20.81
C PHE A 4 -16.35 -6.35 -19.51
N LEU A 5 -17.18 -7.10 -18.78
CA LEU A 5 -16.88 -7.67 -17.48
C LEU A 5 -16.49 -9.13 -17.65
N ASP A 6 -15.39 -9.55 -17.04
CA ASP A 6 -14.93 -10.92 -16.96
C ASP A 6 -16.04 -11.78 -16.35
N ASN A 7 -16.57 -12.75 -17.10
CA ASN A 7 -17.68 -13.60 -16.66
C ASN A 7 -17.35 -14.43 -15.41
N GLN A 8 -16.07 -14.55 -15.05
CA GLN A 8 -15.64 -15.22 -13.83
C GLN A 8 -15.53 -14.28 -12.63
N ALA A 9 -15.66 -12.96 -12.83
CA ALA A 9 -15.67 -11.99 -11.77
C ALA A 9 -16.82 -12.27 -10.79
N PRO A 10 -16.57 -12.28 -9.47
CA PRO A 10 -17.61 -12.50 -8.48
C PRO A 10 -18.61 -11.34 -8.39
N SER A 11 -18.16 -10.12 -8.66
CA SER A 11 -19.01 -8.94 -8.69
C SER A 11 -18.39 -7.82 -9.54
N PRO A 12 -19.19 -6.82 -9.96
CA PRO A 12 -18.68 -5.63 -10.63
C PRO A 12 -17.66 -4.85 -9.79
N GLU A 13 -17.83 -4.80 -8.46
CA GLU A 13 -16.91 -4.15 -7.53
C GLU A 13 -15.56 -4.86 -7.51
N ALA A 14 -15.55 -6.19 -7.43
CA ALA A 14 -14.32 -6.97 -7.44
C ALA A 14 -13.53 -6.74 -8.75
N GLU A 15 -14.24 -6.64 -9.86
CA GLU A 15 -13.64 -6.33 -11.16
C GLU A 15 -13.15 -4.89 -11.25
N TYR A 16 -13.92 -3.93 -10.75
CA TYR A 16 -13.49 -2.55 -10.63
C TYR A 16 -12.16 -2.45 -9.85
N VAL A 17 -12.05 -3.11 -8.71
CA VAL A 17 -10.82 -3.14 -7.90
C VAL A 17 -9.67 -3.80 -8.65
N ARG A 18 -9.95 -4.84 -9.46
CA ARG A 18 -8.98 -5.46 -10.36
C ARG A 18 -8.51 -4.48 -11.46
N PHE A 19 -9.26 -3.47 -11.86
CA PHE A 19 -8.80 -2.50 -12.85
C PHE A 19 -8.26 -1.20 -12.26
N LEU A 20 -8.27 -1.05 -10.93
CA LEU A 20 -7.67 0.12 -10.30
C LEU A 20 -6.16 0.19 -10.56
N GLU A 21 -5.77 1.33 -11.12
CA GLU A 21 -4.40 1.76 -11.29
C GLU A 21 -3.70 1.84 -9.93
N GLY A 22 -2.42 1.46 -9.89
CA GLY A 22 -1.70 1.21 -8.64
C GLY A 22 -1.55 2.43 -7.74
N ASP A 23 -1.31 3.61 -8.31
CA ASP A 23 -1.14 4.85 -7.53
C ASP A 23 -2.46 5.30 -6.94
N VAL A 24 -3.54 5.26 -7.73
CA VAL A 24 -4.90 5.58 -7.24
C VAL A 24 -5.30 4.62 -6.11
N PHE A 25 -5.07 3.32 -6.30
CA PHE A 25 -5.41 2.32 -5.31
C PHE A 25 -4.57 2.46 -4.03
N GLY A 26 -3.26 2.64 -4.16
CA GLY A 26 -2.39 2.91 -3.01
C GLY A 26 -2.85 4.13 -2.20
N LYS A 27 -3.24 5.21 -2.87
CA LYS A 27 -3.76 6.43 -2.25
C LYS A 27 -5.09 6.22 -1.53
N MET A 28 -6.00 5.42 -2.10
CA MET A 28 -7.25 5.03 -1.42
C MET A 28 -6.96 4.24 -0.13
N LEU A 29 -6.02 3.30 -0.18
CA LEU A 29 -5.60 2.52 0.98
C LEU A 29 -4.93 3.40 2.05
N LEU A 30 -4.05 4.33 1.65
CA LEU A 30 -3.46 5.29 2.59
C LEU A 30 -4.54 6.14 3.26
N LYS A 31 -5.51 6.68 2.51
CA LYS A 31 -6.61 7.46 3.10
C LYS A 31 -7.42 6.65 4.11
N SER A 32 -7.80 5.42 3.73
CA SER A 32 -8.54 4.51 4.63
C SER A 32 -7.73 4.21 5.89
N TYR A 33 -6.44 3.91 5.75
CA TYR A 33 -5.52 3.69 6.86
C TYR A 33 -5.46 4.88 7.82
N LEU A 34 -5.22 6.09 7.31
CA LEU A 34 -5.08 7.29 8.13
C LEU A 34 -6.38 7.64 8.88
N LEU A 35 -7.53 7.56 8.21
CA LEU A 35 -8.82 7.88 8.82
C LEU A 35 -9.31 6.81 9.80
N ARG A 36 -9.16 5.54 9.45
CA ARG A 36 -9.82 4.43 10.16
C ARG A 36 -8.92 3.73 11.16
N VAL A 37 -7.62 3.65 10.87
CA VAL A 37 -6.64 2.98 11.74
C VAL A 37 -5.94 3.99 12.64
N ILE A 38 -5.36 5.05 12.06
CA ILE A 38 -4.66 6.08 12.84
C ILE A 38 -5.65 7.00 13.57
N GLY A 39 -6.77 7.33 12.94
CA GLY A 39 -7.81 8.20 13.52
C GLY A 39 -7.54 9.69 13.28
N LEU A 40 -6.88 10.04 12.18
CA LEU A 40 -6.71 11.43 11.76
C LEU A 40 -8.02 12.00 11.22
N SER A 41 -8.16 13.33 11.23
CA SER A 41 -9.28 13.99 10.60
C SER A 41 -9.06 14.15 9.10
N GLU A 42 -10.14 14.31 8.32
CA GLU A 42 -9.99 14.57 6.88
C GLU A 42 -9.23 15.87 6.58
N SER A 43 -9.34 16.88 7.45
CA SER A 43 -8.58 18.14 7.32
C SER A 43 -7.07 17.96 7.50
N ASP A 44 -6.64 16.87 8.15
CA ASP A 44 -5.21 16.57 8.34
C ASP A 44 -4.61 15.83 7.14
N ILE A 45 -5.39 15.53 6.10
CA ILE A 45 -4.97 14.65 5.00
C ILE A 45 -5.23 15.35 3.66
N HIS A 46 -4.18 15.58 2.90
CA HIS A 46 -4.28 16.06 1.53
C HIS A 46 -3.72 15.02 0.56
N ILE A 47 -4.53 14.52 -0.36
CA ILE A 47 -4.13 13.54 -1.37
C ILE A 47 -4.50 14.11 -2.75
N PRO A 48 -3.52 14.56 -3.55
CA PRO A 48 -3.81 15.11 -4.87
C PRO A 48 -4.27 14.03 -5.85
N ILE A 49 -5.22 14.39 -6.71
CA ILE A 49 -5.87 13.47 -7.67
C ILE A 49 -4.97 13.25 -8.88
N GLY A 50 -4.25 12.12 -8.94
CA GLY A 50 -3.40 11.73 -10.09
C GLY A 50 -1.94 11.55 -9.73
N ARG A 51 -1.05 11.53 -10.74
CA ARG A 51 0.40 11.36 -10.59
C ARG A 51 1.12 12.71 -10.52
N TRP A 52 1.04 13.36 -9.36
CA TRP A 52 1.60 14.71 -9.18
C TRP A 52 3.10 14.73 -8.91
N GLY A 53 3.67 13.59 -8.49
CA GLY A 53 5.11 13.34 -8.35
C GLY A 53 5.97 13.77 -9.54
N ASP A 54 5.40 13.69 -10.75
CA ASP A 54 6.12 13.90 -12.00
C ASP A 54 5.78 15.24 -12.69
N MET A 55 4.81 16.01 -12.19
CA MET A 55 4.26 17.16 -12.92
C MET A 55 4.83 18.54 -12.52
N ASN A 56 5.74 18.64 -11.54
CA ASN A 56 6.39 19.89 -11.10
C ASN A 56 5.42 21.05 -10.75
N ALA A 57 4.14 20.78 -10.57
CA ALA A 57 3.11 21.76 -10.31
C ALA A 57 2.62 21.55 -8.89
N GLU A 58 3.07 22.40 -7.94
CA GLU A 58 2.41 22.81 -6.68
C GLU A 58 3.47 23.26 -5.63
N PRO A 59 3.14 24.20 -4.73
CA PRO A 59 4.06 24.78 -3.76
C PRO A 59 4.49 23.81 -2.64
N HIS A 60 3.85 22.64 -2.50
CA HIS A 60 4.10 21.67 -1.42
C HIS A 60 4.92 20.44 -1.82
N GLY A 61 5.56 20.47 -3.00
CA GLY A 61 6.38 19.35 -3.46
C GLY A 61 5.54 18.18 -3.94
N ALA A 62 6.13 17.39 -4.83
CA ALA A 62 5.46 16.39 -5.64
C ALA A 62 5.18 15.10 -4.84
N ALA A 63 4.47 15.19 -3.71
CA ALA A 63 4.16 14.05 -2.84
C ALA A 63 2.87 13.33 -3.24
N ASP A 64 2.80 12.03 -2.95
CA ASP A 64 1.58 11.25 -3.18
C ASP A 64 0.48 11.61 -2.18
N ALA A 65 0.88 12.04 -0.99
CA ALA A 65 0.01 12.62 0.03
C ALA A 65 0.79 13.58 0.94
N LEU A 66 0.09 14.52 1.55
CA LEU A 66 0.55 15.33 2.66
C LEU A 66 -0.31 15.03 3.89
N VAL A 67 0.34 14.88 5.05
CA VAL A 67 -0.34 14.60 6.32
C VAL A 67 0.08 15.64 7.36
N LEU A 68 -0.89 16.34 7.96
CA LEU A 68 -0.67 17.33 9.01
C LEU A 68 -0.57 16.63 10.36
N LEU A 69 0.57 16.77 11.02
CA LEU A 69 0.78 16.28 12.38
C LEU A 69 1.54 17.31 13.20
N ASN A 70 1.04 17.61 14.39
CA ASN A 70 1.66 18.56 15.33
C ASN A 70 2.02 19.92 14.68
N GLY A 71 1.19 20.40 13.74
CA GLY A 71 1.40 21.67 13.04
C GLY A 71 2.39 21.63 11.87
N ARG A 72 2.92 20.45 11.51
CA ARG A 72 3.82 20.25 10.36
C ARG A 72 3.16 19.34 9.31
N TRP A 73 3.26 19.72 8.05
CA TRP A 73 2.92 18.85 6.92
C TRP A 73 4.07 17.89 6.62
N LEU A 74 3.74 16.61 6.52
CA LEU A 74 4.66 15.54 6.16
C LEU A 74 4.31 15.00 4.78
N ALA A 75 5.30 14.91 3.91
CA ALA A 75 5.21 14.35 2.58
C ALA A 75 5.35 12.82 2.63
N VAL A 76 4.36 12.13 2.06
CA VAL A 76 4.29 10.67 2.03
C VAL A 76 4.39 10.19 0.59
N GLU A 77 5.35 9.30 0.33
CA GLU A 77 5.43 8.49 -0.89
C GLU A 77 4.55 7.25 -0.72
N VAL A 78 3.75 6.91 -1.72
CA VAL A 78 2.89 5.73 -1.69
C VAL A 78 3.35 4.72 -2.71
N LYS A 79 3.53 3.47 -2.27
CA LYS A 79 3.83 2.35 -3.17
C LYS A 79 2.84 1.22 -2.97
N LEU A 80 2.28 0.73 -4.07
CA LEU A 80 1.42 -0.44 -4.09
C LEU A 80 2.16 -1.63 -4.71
N ALA A 81 2.05 -2.80 -4.08
CA ALA A 81 2.41 -4.07 -4.68
C ALA A 81 1.24 -5.07 -4.58
N ARG A 82 1.03 -5.85 -5.63
CA ARG A 82 0.21 -7.08 -5.59
C ARG A 82 1.13 -8.29 -5.44
N LEU A 83 0.57 -9.44 -5.07
CA LEU A 83 1.35 -10.67 -4.99
C LEU A 83 1.94 -11.02 -6.35
N ASN A 84 3.25 -11.26 -6.33
CA ASN A 84 3.99 -11.79 -7.45
C ASN A 84 4.61 -13.13 -7.08
N ILE A 85 4.70 -14.05 -8.04
CA ILE A 85 5.44 -15.30 -7.94
C ILE A 85 6.59 -15.17 -8.94
N ALA A 86 7.75 -14.71 -8.45
CA ALA A 86 8.91 -14.52 -9.30
C ALA A 86 9.36 -15.87 -9.85
N ASN A 87 9.73 -15.94 -11.13
CA ASN A 87 10.28 -17.13 -11.76
C ASN A 87 9.32 -18.35 -11.73
N LYS A 88 8.01 -18.12 -11.84
CA LYS A 88 6.98 -19.19 -11.94
C LYS A 88 7.28 -20.19 -13.06
N SER A 89 7.86 -19.73 -14.17
CA SER A 89 8.25 -20.56 -15.33
C SER A 89 9.28 -21.66 -15.01
N ILE A 90 10.04 -21.52 -13.92
CA ILE A 90 11.00 -22.54 -13.45
C ILE A 90 10.53 -23.23 -12.16
N GLY A 91 9.24 -23.17 -11.84
CA GLY A 91 8.62 -23.92 -10.74
C GLY A 91 8.64 -23.25 -9.36
N GLN A 92 9.02 -21.97 -9.26
CA GLN A 92 8.93 -21.23 -7.99
C GLN A 92 7.47 -20.98 -7.61
N THR A 93 7.15 -21.17 -6.33
CA THR A 93 5.80 -20.99 -5.76
C THR A 93 5.72 -19.88 -4.71
N LYS A 94 6.87 -19.33 -4.29
CA LYS A 94 6.93 -18.33 -3.23
C LYS A 94 6.35 -17.00 -3.69
N THR A 95 5.38 -16.51 -2.94
CA THR A 95 4.78 -15.18 -3.15
C THR A 95 5.64 -14.10 -2.52
N ASN A 96 5.73 -12.96 -3.22
CA ASN A 96 6.45 -11.79 -2.75
C ASN A 96 5.73 -10.50 -3.14
N TRP A 97 6.01 -9.45 -2.39
CA TRP A 97 5.77 -8.07 -2.81
C TRP A 97 7.09 -7.44 -3.24
N ALA A 98 7.05 -6.65 -4.31
CA ALA A 98 8.20 -5.94 -4.83
C ALA A 98 7.84 -4.47 -5.04
N PHE A 99 8.60 -3.58 -4.41
CA PHE A 99 8.44 -2.14 -4.47
C PHE A 99 9.66 -1.56 -5.19
N ASN A 100 9.43 -0.72 -6.19
CA ASN A 100 10.46 -0.14 -7.05
C ASN A 100 10.28 1.38 -7.17
N ASN A 101 11.31 2.09 -7.68
CA ASN A 101 11.27 3.54 -7.92
C ASN A 101 10.90 4.35 -6.66
N ILE A 102 11.50 3.95 -5.55
CA ILE A 102 11.24 4.49 -4.21
C ILE A 102 12.01 5.79 -4.01
N LEU A 103 13.34 5.75 -4.15
CA LEU A 103 14.27 6.85 -3.90
C LEU A 103 14.47 7.75 -5.13
N ARG A 104 14.09 7.28 -6.32
CA ARG A 104 14.30 7.99 -7.57
C ARG A 104 13.07 7.99 -8.45
N THR A 105 12.86 9.09 -9.16
CA THR A 105 11.88 9.21 -10.25
C THR A 105 12.28 8.32 -11.44
N PRO A 106 11.36 8.07 -12.40
CA PRO A 106 11.71 7.41 -13.67
C PRO A 106 12.82 8.16 -14.44
N SER A 107 12.90 9.49 -14.31
CA SER A 107 13.96 10.33 -14.87
C SER A 107 15.26 10.32 -14.05
N LYS A 108 15.37 9.46 -13.03
CA LYS A 108 16.52 9.27 -12.12
C LYS A 108 16.80 10.42 -11.15
N ALA A 109 15.91 11.40 -11.05
CA ALA A 109 15.99 12.46 -10.04
C ALA A 109 15.77 11.87 -8.64
N ALA A 110 16.48 12.39 -7.63
CA ALA A 110 16.28 11.97 -6.25
C ALA A 110 14.94 12.47 -5.72
N LYS A 111 14.26 11.61 -4.97
CA LYS A 111 13.03 11.93 -4.25
C LYS A 111 13.39 12.38 -2.83
N ALA A 112 12.58 13.29 -2.28
CA ALA A 112 12.72 13.78 -0.92
C ALA A 112 11.33 13.81 -0.29
N TYR A 113 11.03 12.81 0.53
CA TYR A 113 9.79 12.67 1.27
C TYR A 113 10.12 12.37 2.73
N ASP A 114 9.16 12.54 3.63
CA ASP A 114 9.36 12.21 5.05
C ASP A 114 9.14 10.71 5.31
N ILE A 115 8.12 10.12 4.68
CA ILE A 115 7.65 8.76 4.95
C ILE A 115 7.40 8.01 3.64
N LEU A 116 7.75 6.72 3.62
CA LEU A 116 7.25 5.75 2.65
C LEU A 116 6.11 4.93 3.25
N PHE A 117 4.96 4.94 2.60
CA PHE A 117 3.86 3.99 2.82
C PHE A 117 3.86 2.95 1.69
N ALA A 118 4.50 1.81 1.92
CA ALA A 118 4.59 0.71 0.96
C ALA A 118 3.61 -0.40 1.32
N VAL A 119 2.46 -0.43 0.63
CA VAL A 119 1.36 -1.36 0.88
C VAL A 119 1.36 -2.52 -0.12
N GLY A 120 1.33 -3.72 0.42
CA GLY A 120 1.13 -4.96 -0.29
C GLY A 120 -0.30 -5.45 -0.13
N VAL A 121 -0.95 -5.79 -1.24
CA VAL A 121 -2.28 -6.41 -1.25
C VAL A 121 -2.12 -7.91 -1.50
N ASN A 122 -2.79 -8.72 -0.68
CA ASN A 122 -2.77 -10.18 -0.74
C ASN A 122 -3.70 -10.69 -1.85
N VAL A 123 -3.53 -10.18 -3.07
CA VAL A 123 -4.21 -10.60 -4.29
C VAL A 123 -3.18 -10.76 -5.41
N LEU A 124 -3.43 -11.68 -6.34
CA LEU A 124 -2.52 -11.93 -7.46
C LEU A 124 -2.46 -10.74 -8.43
N GLY A 125 -1.40 -10.67 -9.23
CA GLY A 125 -1.36 -9.79 -10.40
C GLY A 125 -2.46 -10.14 -11.40
N PHE A 126 -2.98 -9.13 -12.11
CA PHE A 126 -4.16 -9.24 -12.97
C PHE A 126 -4.02 -10.22 -14.12
N GLU A 127 -2.80 -10.39 -14.61
CA GLU A 127 -2.44 -11.28 -15.72
C GLU A 127 -2.52 -12.76 -15.32
N ASN A 128 -2.74 -13.08 -14.03
CA ASN A 128 -2.75 -14.47 -13.57
C ASN A 128 -4.11 -15.13 -13.88
N PRO A 129 -4.14 -16.24 -14.64
CA PRO A 129 -5.38 -16.96 -14.94
C PRO A 129 -6.14 -17.46 -13.70
N GLY A 130 -5.44 -17.69 -12.59
CA GLY A 130 -6.04 -18.12 -11.31
C GLY A 130 -6.45 -16.97 -10.40
N TYR A 131 -6.53 -15.72 -10.89
CA TYR A 131 -6.81 -14.54 -10.08
C TYR A 131 -8.09 -14.68 -9.25
N TRP A 132 -9.21 -15.04 -9.88
CA TRP A 132 -10.50 -15.09 -9.20
C TRP A 132 -10.58 -16.21 -8.18
N GLU A 133 -10.13 -17.42 -8.54
CA GLU A 133 -10.07 -18.55 -7.60
C GLU A 133 -9.24 -18.21 -6.36
N PHE A 134 -8.06 -17.61 -6.57
CA PHE A 134 -7.23 -17.14 -5.48
C PHE A 134 -7.94 -16.08 -4.63
N PHE A 135 -8.51 -15.05 -5.26
CA PHE A 135 -9.22 -13.98 -4.56
C PHE A 135 -10.35 -14.51 -3.67
N ARG A 136 -11.22 -15.39 -4.21
CA ARG A 136 -12.29 -16.03 -3.45
C ARG A 136 -11.74 -16.84 -2.28
N SER A 137 -10.69 -17.64 -2.52
CA SER A 137 -10.08 -18.45 -1.46
C SER A 137 -9.51 -17.59 -0.32
N THR A 138 -8.89 -16.46 -0.65
CA THR A 138 -8.34 -15.52 0.33
C THR A 138 -9.45 -14.82 1.12
N ILE A 139 -10.53 -14.39 0.47
CA ILE A 139 -11.69 -13.79 1.14
C ILE A 139 -12.34 -14.82 2.09
N LEU A 140 -12.51 -16.06 1.64
CA LEU A 140 -13.08 -17.12 2.48
C LEU A 140 -12.22 -17.41 3.71
N GLU A 141 -10.89 -17.45 3.56
CA GLU A 141 -9.97 -17.66 4.68
C GLU A 141 -10.03 -16.51 5.69
N LEU A 142 -9.97 -15.26 5.22
CA LEU A 142 -9.91 -14.09 6.09
C LEU A 142 -11.27 -13.71 6.69
N SER A 143 -12.37 -14.04 6.02
CA SER A 143 -13.72 -13.76 6.54
C SER A 143 -14.08 -14.59 7.78
N VAL A 144 -13.32 -15.67 8.07
CA VAL A 144 -13.40 -16.39 9.34
C VAL A 144 -13.06 -15.46 10.53
N ALA A 145 -12.08 -14.57 10.35
CA ALA A 145 -11.68 -13.60 11.38
C ALA A 145 -12.49 -12.30 11.32
N ASP A 146 -12.94 -11.90 10.13
CA ASP A 146 -13.78 -10.71 9.94
C ASP A 146 -14.93 -10.99 8.96
N PRO A 147 -16.14 -11.30 9.46
CA PRO A 147 -17.30 -11.60 8.63
C PRO A 147 -17.77 -10.44 7.71
N SER A 148 -17.26 -9.22 7.92
CA SER A 148 -17.58 -8.08 7.05
C SER A 148 -16.77 -8.08 5.76
N LEU A 149 -15.69 -8.85 5.68
CA LEU A 149 -14.90 -9.01 4.47
C LEU A 149 -15.63 -9.90 3.46
N SER A 150 -15.90 -9.33 2.28
CA SER A 150 -16.53 -10.03 1.16
C SER A 150 -15.89 -9.66 -0.17
N GLU A 151 -16.30 -10.34 -1.24
CA GLU A 151 -15.82 -10.09 -2.61
C GLU A 151 -16.22 -8.70 -3.13
N THR A 152 -17.20 -8.03 -2.52
CA THR A 152 -17.71 -6.72 -2.95
C THR A 152 -17.05 -5.54 -2.25
N VAL A 153 -16.22 -5.79 -1.22
CA VAL A 153 -15.61 -4.73 -0.43
C VAL A 153 -14.64 -3.92 -1.29
N LEU A 154 -14.74 -2.59 -1.20
CA LEU A 154 -13.91 -1.64 -1.94
C LEU A 154 -12.71 -1.14 -1.10
N PRO A 155 -11.61 -0.66 -1.73
CA PRO A 155 -10.38 -0.23 -1.04
C PRO A 155 -10.53 0.87 0.02
N HIS A 156 -11.58 1.69 -0.10
CA HIS A 156 -11.84 2.76 0.87
C HIS A 156 -12.63 2.28 2.09
N GLU A 157 -13.11 1.04 2.07
CA GLU A 157 -13.84 0.43 3.17
C GLU A 157 -12.88 -0.22 4.18
N PRO A 158 -13.17 -0.17 5.49
CA PRO A 158 -12.28 -0.72 6.52
C PRO A 158 -12.01 -2.22 6.36
N ALA A 159 -13.01 -3.00 5.97
CA ALA A 159 -12.89 -4.44 5.81
C ALA A 159 -11.80 -4.82 4.79
N PHE A 160 -11.55 -3.96 3.78
CA PHE A 160 -10.54 -4.22 2.75
C PHE A 160 -9.12 -4.27 3.33
N LEU A 161 -8.88 -3.59 4.46
CA LEU A 161 -7.57 -3.57 5.11
C LEU A 161 -7.14 -4.96 5.60
N ASN A 162 -8.07 -5.90 5.80
CA ASN A 162 -7.74 -7.30 6.10
C ASN A 162 -6.94 -7.98 4.98
N LEU A 163 -7.04 -7.50 3.73
CA LEU A 163 -6.28 -8.02 2.60
C LEU A 163 -4.88 -7.42 2.49
N CYS A 164 -4.54 -6.45 3.34
CA CYS A 164 -3.41 -5.57 3.13
C CYS A 164 -2.38 -5.69 4.26
N GLY A 165 -1.10 -5.67 3.90
CA GLY A 165 0.00 -5.40 4.82
C GLY A 165 0.79 -4.19 4.33
N ALA A 166 1.35 -3.39 5.23
CA ALA A 166 2.14 -2.24 4.85
C ALA A 166 3.46 -2.15 5.62
N PHE A 167 4.46 -1.62 4.94
CA PHE A 167 5.68 -1.10 5.55
C PHE A 167 5.57 0.41 5.63
N ILE A 168 5.82 0.96 6.81
CA ILE A 168 5.79 2.39 7.08
C ILE A 168 7.18 2.78 7.58
N LEU A 169 7.97 3.40 6.70
CA LEU A 169 9.37 3.70 6.95
C LEU A 169 9.65 5.21 6.89
N PRO A 170 10.53 5.74 7.75
CA PRO A 170 11.19 7.01 7.48
C PRO A 170 11.92 6.92 6.14
N PHE A 171 11.81 7.93 5.29
CA PHE A 171 12.34 7.86 3.93
C PHE A 171 13.87 7.67 3.90
N ASP A 172 14.59 8.33 4.81
CA ASP A 172 16.05 8.24 4.94
C ASP A 172 16.56 6.86 5.41
N SER A 173 15.67 6.03 5.97
CA SER A 173 16.02 4.68 6.40
C SER A 173 16.04 3.66 5.25
N ILE A 174 15.67 4.07 4.04
CA ILE A 174 15.52 3.18 2.89
C ILE A 174 16.87 3.06 2.18
N PRO A 175 17.51 1.87 2.19
CA PRO A 175 18.87 1.72 1.68
C PRO A 175 18.96 1.69 0.15
N ASN A 176 17.86 1.35 -0.53
CA ASN A 176 17.87 1.06 -1.96
C ASN A 176 16.61 1.59 -2.65
N ASN A 177 16.73 1.91 -3.94
CA ASN A 177 15.61 2.38 -4.77
C ASN A 177 14.52 1.31 -5.01
N HIS A 178 14.71 0.10 -4.49
CA HIS A 178 13.77 -1.00 -4.55
C HIS A 178 13.96 -1.90 -3.32
N PHE A 179 12.90 -2.59 -2.92
CA PHE A 179 13.02 -3.75 -2.04
C PHE A 179 11.95 -4.79 -2.37
N ARG A 180 12.26 -6.05 -2.06
CA ARG A 180 11.36 -7.19 -2.24
C ARG A 180 11.27 -7.95 -0.94
N VAL A 181 10.05 -8.34 -0.57
CA VAL A 181 9.81 -9.15 0.63
C VAL A 181 9.03 -10.40 0.24
N THR A 182 9.59 -11.56 0.57
CA THR A 182 8.90 -12.84 0.42
C THR A 182 7.97 -13.03 1.61
N LEU A 183 6.69 -13.31 1.37
CA LEU A 183 5.68 -13.32 2.43
C LEU A 183 5.99 -14.38 3.49
N SER A 184 6.46 -15.56 3.08
CA SER A 184 6.87 -16.64 3.99
C SER A 184 8.09 -16.33 4.86
N ALA A 185 8.78 -15.21 4.61
CA ALA A 185 9.97 -14.76 5.33
C ALA A 185 9.81 -13.31 5.84
N LEU A 186 8.58 -12.84 6.01
CA LEU A 186 8.30 -11.49 6.53
C LEU A 186 8.93 -11.27 7.90
N SER A 187 8.82 -12.23 8.80
CA SER A 187 9.33 -12.14 10.18
C SER A 187 10.85 -12.01 10.28
N SER A 188 11.59 -12.54 9.30
CA SER A 188 13.05 -12.44 9.21
C SER A 188 13.53 -11.32 8.29
N SER A 189 12.62 -10.54 7.70
CA SER A 189 12.98 -9.38 6.87
C SER A 189 13.63 -8.28 7.71
N PRO A 190 14.68 -7.59 7.21
CA PRO A 190 15.22 -6.41 7.89
C PRO A 190 14.17 -5.29 8.04
N PHE A 191 13.12 -5.31 7.22
CA PHE A 191 12.02 -4.35 7.27
C PHE A 191 10.88 -4.76 8.22
N ASN A 192 10.96 -5.92 8.89
CA ASN A 192 9.88 -6.42 9.76
C ASN A 192 9.51 -5.43 10.88
N GLN A 193 10.49 -4.69 11.40
CA GLN A 193 10.24 -3.67 12.44
C GLN A 193 9.33 -2.54 11.96
N TYR A 194 9.23 -2.31 10.65
CA TYR A 194 8.39 -1.30 10.02
C TYR A 194 7.09 -1.88 9.44
N PHE A 195 6.84 -3.17 9.62
CA PHE A 195 5.73 -3.89 9.00
C PHE A 195 4.55 -4.08 9.95
N SER A 196 3.34 -4.00 9.39
CA SER A 196 2.11 -4.49 10.00
C SER A 196 1.13 -5.00 8.95
N TRP A 197 0.39 -6.05 9.28
CA TRP A 197 -0.91 -6.30 8.64
C TRP A 197 -1.87 -5.17 9.04
N LEU A 198 -2.65 -4.65 8.09
CA LEU A 198 -3.45 -3.43 8.31
C LEU A 198 -4.70 -3.66 9.15
N ASN A 199 -5.05 -4.91 9.45
CA ASN A 199 -6.06 -5.26 10.44
C ASN A 199 -5.53 -5.27 11.89
N ASN A 200 -4.21 -5.20 12.10
CA ASN A 200 -3.62 -5.06 13.42
C ASN A 200 -3.45 -3.58 13.80
N THR A 201 -4.54 -2.96 14.24
CA THR A 201 -4.58 -1.53 14.57
C THR A 201 -3.51 -1.10 15.57
N THR A 202 -3.24 -1.91 16.60
CA THR A 202 -2.22 -1.60 17.61
C THR A 202 -0.84 -1.51 16.97
N ARG A 203 -0.44 -2.55 16.23
CA ARG A 203 0.86 -2.58 15.56
C ARG A 203 0.97 -1.48 14.51
N CYS A 204 -0.09 -1.21 13.75
CA CYS A 204 -0.13 -0.10 12.80
C CYS A 204 0.16 1.26 13.45
N LYS A 205 -0.48 1.55 14.59
CA LYS A 205 -0.22 2.79 15.33
C LYS A 205 1.23 2.86 15.83
N GLU A 206 1.76 1.75 16.35
CA GLU A 206 3.16 1.68 16.81
C GLU A 206 4.16 1.99 15.68
N ILE A 207 4.02 1.36 14.51
CA ILE A 207 4.94 1.57 13.39
C ILE A 207 4.80 2.98 12.81
N TRP A 208 3.59 3.54 12.78
CA TRP A 208 3.35 4.91 12.35
C TRP A 208 4.04 5.91 13.27
N SER A 209 3.82 5.80 14.59
CA SER A 209 4.48 6.65 15.57
C SER A 209 6.01 6.52 15.55
N SER A 210 6.52 5.29 15.36
CA SER A 210 7.97 5.04 15.27
C SER A 210 8.59 5.67 14.02
N ALA A 211 7.91 5.60 12.87
CA ALA A 211 8.39 6.22 11.64
C ALA A 211 8.47 7.75 11.76
N LEU A 212 7.47 8.36 12.43
CA LEU A 212 7.43 9.80 12.68
C LEU A 212 8.56 10.28 13.61
N ALA A 213 8.86 9.53 14.67
CA ALA A 213 9.87 9.92 15.65
C ALA A 213 11.27 10.03 15.03
N VAL A 214 11.59 9.15 14.08
CA VAL A 214 12.88 9.17 13.37
C VAL A 214 12.91 10.31 12.35
N GLY A 215 11.85 10.51 11.57
CA GLY A 215 11.77 11.56 10.55
C GLY A 215 11.82 12.98 11.11
N ILE A 216 11.22 13.23 12.28
CA ILE A 216 11.22 14.57 12.91
C ILE A 216 12.58 14.93 13.52
N SER A 217 13.36 13.93 13.95
CA SER A 217 14.67 14.17 14.57
C SER A 217 15.76 14.63 13.59
N ALA A 218 15.62 14.33 12.30
CA ALA A 218 16.59 14.70 11.27
C ALA A 218 16.56 16.20 10.91
N ASP A 219 15.45 16.90 11.17
CA ASP A 219 15.31 18.34 10.88
C ASP A 219 15.68 19.26 12.07
N GLN A 220 16.12 18.70 13.19
CA GLN A 220 16.55 19.45 14.37
C GLN A 220 18.05 19.27 14.71
N ALA A 221 18.82 18.65 13.81
CA ALA A 221 20.27 18.42 13.95
C ALA A 221 21.05 19.11 12.82
#